data_AF-A0A0L0S2N0-F1
#
_entry.id   AF-A0A0L0S2N0-F1
#
_cell.length_a   1.000
_cell.length_b   1.000
_cell.length_c   1.000
_cell.angle_alpha   90.00
_cell.angle_beta   90.00
_cell.angle_gamma   90.00
#
_symmetry.space_group_name_H-M   'P 1'
#
loop_
_entity.id
_entity.type
_entity.pdbx_description
1 polymer ?
#
loop_
_entity_poly.entity_id
_entity_poly.type
_entity_poly.pdbx_seq_one_letter_code
_entity_poly.pdbx_strand_id
1 'polypeptide(L)'
;MTVIKAPSTSPETFFPGDLTVDVVTDTSHAGTNLILRHFRRPADAVTEAAEFVWDFLYADPLLSPVDTGIDVTPPQRSRITLHIRPFDGVAHTINHKELSTAEIHLSSTYFWNHAQAPGRTYAAVKAEILGVLFHEMVHVFQFNSNGVAPGGLIEGIADLVRLRAGFAPPHWQRKKSDRSVSWDAGYDTTAYFLDWIETRVNEPYFTQRLNAVLAKGHVWRNAVFADLTGHPVEALWDLYQSEL
;
A
#
# COMPACT_ATOMS: atom_id res chain seq x y z
N MET A 1 -27.24 39.72 21.44
CA MET A 1 -25.85 39.28 21.68
C MET A 1 -25.60 38.15 20.70
N THR A 2 -25.02 38.47 19.54
CA THR A 2 -24.88 37.52 18.43
C THR A 2 -23.56 36.79 18.62
N VAL A 3 -23.62 35.52 18.99
CA VAL A 3 -22.43 34.66 19.05
C VAL A 3 -22.03 34.37 17.61
N ILE A 4 -21.00 35.06 17.12
CA ILE A 4 -20.33 34.73 15.87
C ILE A 4 -19.55 33.45 16.16
N LYS A 5 -20.08 32.31 15.69
CA LYS A 5 -19.37 31.03 15.73
C LYS A 5 -18.13 31.18 14.84
N ALA A 6 -16.94 31.01 15.42
CA ALA A 6 -15.71 30.96 14.66
C ALA A 6 -15.85 29.92 13.53
N PRO A 7 -15.29 30.17 12.33
CA PRO A 7 -15.27 29.16 11.29
C PRO A 7 -14.62 27.90 11.86
N SER A 8 -15.31 26.76 11.75
CA SER A 8 -14.70 25.47 12.05
C SER A 8 -13.53 25.33 11.09
N THR A 9 -12.32 25.42 11.61
CA THR A 9 -11.15 24.94 10.91
C THR A 9 -11.37 23.45 10.73
N SER A 10 -11.84 23.06 9.54
CA SER A 10 -11.62 21.72 9.03
C SER A 10 -10.16 21.38 9.31
N PRO A 11 -9.83 20.22 9.92
CA PRO A 11 -8.44 19.85 10.09
C PRO A 11 -7.77 19.97 8.72
N GLU A 12 -6.69 20.75 8.65
CA GLU A 12 -5.93 20.96 7.41
C GLU A 12 -5.68 19.59 6.78
N THR A 13 -6.22 19.38 5.59
CA THR A 13 -6.05 18.13 4.86
C THR A 13 -4.57 17.96 4.58
N PHE A 14 -3.89 17.09 5.34
CA PHE A 14 -2.51 16.72 5.06
C PHE A 14 -2.41 16.26 3.60
N PHE A 15 -1.53 16.90 2.84
CA PHE A 15 -1.12 16.43 1.53
C PHE A 15 0.32 15.91 1.64
N PRO A 16 0.67 14.83 0.94
CA PRO A 16 2.04 14.29 0.90
C PRO A 16 3.12 15.32 0.52
N GLY A 17 2.75 16.44 -0.10
CA GLY A 17 3.65 17.56 -0.43
C GLY A 17 4.32 18.25 0.77
N ASP A 18 3.78 18.10 1.98
CA ASP A 18 4.37 18.65 3.22
C ASP A 18 5.27 17.65 3.97
N LEU A 19 5.51 16.47 3.38
CA LEU A 19 6.27 15.40 4.01
C LEU A 19 7.76 15.75 4.14
N THR A 20 8.29 15.69 5.36
CA THR A 20 9.74 15.67 5.57
C THR A 20 10.27 14.25 5.33
N VAL A 21 11.26 14.09 4.47
CA VAL A 21 11.90 12.79 4.21
C VAL A 21 13.35 12.79 4.66
N ASP A 22 13.67 11.92 5.61
CA ASP A 22 15.03 11.62 6.03
C ASP A 22 15.52 10.35 5.35
N VAL A 23 16.82 10.26 5.04
CA VAL A 23 17.44 9.05 4.48
C VAL A 23 18.64 8.66 5.33
N VAL A 24 18.57 7.49 5.93
CA VAL A 24 19.61 6.93 6.80
C VAL A 24 20.17 5.68 6.13
N THR A 25 21.49 5.66 5.92
CA THR A 25 22.14 4.60 5.17
C THR A 25 23.28 3.98 5.97
N ASP A 26 23.37 2.65 5.95
CA ASP A 26 24.52 1.90 6.42
C ASP A 26 25.35 1.45 5.21
N THR A 27 26.52 2.05 5.03
CA THR A 27 27.41 1.81 3.88
C THR A 27 28.36 0.62 4.06
N SER A 28 28.24 -0.15 5.16
CA SER A 28 29.04 -1.35 5.40
C SER A 28 28.78 -2.48 4.39
N HIS A 29 27.61 -2.48 3.74
CA HIS A 29 27.22 -3.48 2.75
C HIS A 29 27.12 -2.89 1.33
N ALA A 30 27.68 -3.60 0.34
CA ALA A 30 27.73 -3.14 -1.06
C ALA A 30 26.34 -2.88 -1.68
N GLY A 31 25.32 -3.60 -1.20
CA GLY A 31 23.93 -3.42 -1.61
C GLY A 31 23.37 -2.02 -1.32
N THR A 32 23.90 -1.31 -0.32
CA THR A 32 23.45 0.06 -0.01
C THR A 32 23.81 1.00 -1.16
N ASN A 33 25.06 0.93 -1.63
CA ASN A 33 25.51 1.70 -2.78
C ASN A 33 24.80 1.30 -4.07
N LEU A 34 24.44 0.02 -4.22
CA LEU A 34 23.63 -0.45 -5.35
C LEU A 34 22.25 0.23 -5.35
N ILE A 35 21.54 0.22 -4.23
CA ILE A 35 20.22 0.85 -4.10
C ILE A 35 20.30 2.36 -4.40
N LEU A 36 21.27 3.06 -3.80
CA LEU A 36 21.45 4.50 -3.98
C LEU A 36 21.72 4.90 -5.43
N ARG A 37 22.33 4.03 -6.25
CA ARG A 37 22.54 4.30 -7.69
C ARG A 37 21.25 4.21 -8.51
N HIS A 38 20.28 3.42 -8.06
CA HIS A 38 19.00 3.24 -8.76
C HIS A 38 17.99 4.35 -8.44
N PHE A 39 18.12 4.99 -7.27
CA PHE A 39 17.44 6.23 -6.97
C PHE A 39 18.14 7.40 -7.67
N ARG A 40 17.39 8.26 -8.38
CA ARG A 40 17.95 9.56 -8.79
C ARG A 40 18.24 10.38 -7.53
N ARG A 41 17.27 10.43 -6.61
CA ARG A 41 17.32 10.97 -5.25
C ARG A 41 16.36 10.14 -4.38
N PRO A 42 16.81 9.47 -3.30
CA PRO A 42 15.93 8.57 -2.54
C PRO A 42 14.73 9.28 -1.91
N ALA A 43 14.92 10.53 -1.44
CA ALA A 43 13.83 11.33 -0.88
C ALA A 43 12.69 11.55 -1.89
N ASP A 44 13.03 11.93 -3.12
CA ASP A 44 12.05 12.15 -4.19
C ASP A 44 11.25 10.87 -4.49
N ALA A 45 11.89 9.69 -4.43
CA ALA A 45 11.18 8.41 -4.64
C ALA A 45 10.22 8.07 -3.48
N VAL A 46 10.55 8.45 -2.24
CA VAL A 46 9.65 8.31 -1.09
C VAL A 46 8.46 9.26 -1.24
N THR A 47 8.68 10.50 -1.65
CA THR A 47 7.60 11.47 -1.89
C THR A 47 6.69 11.00 -3.03
N GLU A 48 7.24 10.54 -4.15
CA GLU A 48 6.46 10.01 -5.28
C GLU A 48 5.61 8.79 -4.86
N ALA A 49 6.19 7.87 -4.09
CA ALA A 49 5.44 6.74 -3.55
C ALA A 49 4.32 7.20 -2.60
N ALA A 50 4.59 8.18 -1.75
CA ALA A 50 3.60 8.71 -0.80
C ALA A 50 2.44 9.40 -1.53
N GLU A 51 2.72 10.22 -2.53
CA GLU A 51 1.71 10.86 -3.39
C GLU A 51 0.84 9.82 -4.10
N PHE A 52 1.46 8.84 -4.75
CA PHE A 52 0.74 7.78 -5.46
C PHE A 52 -0.16 6.96 -4.52
N VAL A 53 0.39 6.51 -3.38
CA VAL A 53 -0.36 5.72 -2.39
C VAL A 53 -1.50 6.53 -1.80
N TRP A 54 -1.27 7.81 -1.51
CA TRP A 54 -2.28 8.70 -1.00
C TRP A 54 -3.46 8.83 -1.97
N ASP A 55 -3.18 9.17 -3.22
CA ASP A 55 -4.21 9.29 -4.25
C ASP A 55 -4.92 7.95 -4.44
N PHE A 56 -4.18 6.85 -4.48
CA PHE A 56 -4.75 5.53 -4.65
C PHE A 56 -5.71 5.15 -3.53
N LEU A 57 -5.39 5.44 -2.26
CA LEU A 57 -6.19 5.02 -1.11
C LEU A 57 -7.30 6.02 -0.72
N TYR A 58 -7.21 7.28 -1.14
CA TYR A 58 -8.06 8.35 -0.61
C TYR A 58 -8.72 9.25 -1.66
N ALA A 59 -8.38 9.18 -2.96
CA ALA A 59 -8.96 10.07 -3.98
C ALA A 59 -10.35 9.66 -4.50
N ASP A 60 -11.11 8.84 -3.76
CA ASP A 60 -12.49 8.50 -4.15
C ASP A 60 -13.41 9.73 -3.93
N PRO A 61 -14.02 10.29 -4.99
CA PRO A 61 -14.91 11.44 -4.88
C PRO A 61 -16.17 11.15 -4.04
N LEU A 62 -16.52 9.87 -3.86
CA LEU A 62 -17.64 9.44 -3.03
C LEU A 62 -17.28 9.35 -1.54
N LEU A 63 -15.99 9.38 -1.15
CA LEU A 63 -15.61 9.43 0.28
C LEU A 63 -15.96 10.77 0.96
N SER A 64 -16.61 11.71 0.27
CA SER A 64 -17.30 12.83 0.91
C SER A 64 -18.24 12.31 2.01
N PRO A 65 -18.04 12.67 3.29
CA PRO A 65 -18.87 12.19 4.39
C PRO A 65 -20.36 12.54 4.20
N VAL A 66 -20.65 13.56 3.41
CA VAL A 66 -22.00 14.03 3.09
C VAL A 66 -22.77 13.04 2.21
N ASP A 67 -22.09 12.34 1.30
CA ASP A 67 -22.75 11.51 0.27
C ASP A 67 -22.74 10.00 0.61
N THR A 68 -21.73 9.52 1.33
CA THR A 68 -21.58 8.07 1.62
C THR A 68 -21.68 7.68 3.10
N GLY A 69 -21.62 8.65 4.02
CA GLY A 69 -21.50 8.37 5.45
C GLY A 69 -20.21 7.64 5.83
N ILE A 70 -19.22 7.60 4.92
CA ILE A 70 -17.88 7.06 5.15
C ILE A 70 -16.97 8.25 5.46
N ASP A 71 -16.85 8.58 6.75
CA ASP A 71 -15.86 9.54 7.24
C ASP A 71 -14.56 8.79 7.53
N VAL A 72 -13.52 9.07 6.75
CA VAL A 72 -12.16 8.56 6.98
C VAL A 72 -11.18 9.73 7.00
N THR A 73 -10.51 9.89 8.14
CA THR A 73 -9.36 10.80 8.23
C THR A 73 -8.10 10.01 7.97
N PRO A 74 -7.35 10.26 6.89
CA PRO A 74 -6.11 9.53 6.62
C PRO A 74 -5.10 9.71 7.75
N PRO A 75 -4.19 8.73 7.96
CA PRO A 75 -3.13 8.86 8.94
C PRO A 75 -2.27 10.09 8.65
N GLN A 76 -2.16 10.98 9.65
CA GLN A 76 -1.29 12.15 9.55
C GLN A 76 0.17 11.69 9.63
N ARG A 77 1.00 12.09 8.65
CA ARG A 77 2.41 11.69 8.54
C ARG A 77 3.28 12.90 8.23
N SER A 78 3.85 13.53 9.25
CA SER A 78 4.73 14.69 9.05
C SER A 78 6.13 14.30 8.56
N ARG A 79 6.57 13.06 8.84
CA ARG A 79 7.92 12.60 8.50
C ARG A 79 8.00 11.11 8.21
N ILE A 80 8.74 10.76 7.15
CA ILE A 80 9.12 9.38 6.82
C ILE A 80 10.64 9.29 6.80
N THR A 81 11.19 8.29 7.49
CA THR A 81 12.62 7.99 7.44
C THR A 81 12.85 6.73 6.61
N LEU A 82 13.58 6.85 5.51
CA LEU A 82 14.02 5.71 4.72
C LEU A 82 15.35 5.19 5.26
N HIS A 83 15.34 3.97 5.78
CA HIS A 83 16.53 3.25 6.21
C HIS A 83 17.00 2.26 5.14
N ILE A 84 18.26 2.36 4.72
CA ILE A 84 18.89 1.39 3.82
C ILE A 84 20.05 0.74 4.56
N ARG A 85 19.90 -0.53 4.95
CA ARG A 85 20.87 -1.24 5.80
C ARG A 85 20.85 -2.75 5.55
N PRO A 86 21.91 -3.50 5.89
CA PRO A 86 21.89 -4.95 5.79
C PRO A 86 21.01 -5.56 6.89
N PHE A 87 20.15 -6.51 6.51
CA PHE A 87 19.39 -7.38 7.43
C PHE A 87 18.75 -8.54 6.65
N ASP A 88 18.27 -9.54 7.38
CA ASP A 88 17.55 -10.68 6.80
C ASP A 88 16.10 -10.31 6.46
N GLY A 89 15.63 -10.74 5.30
CA GLY A 89 14.31 -10.36 4.77
C GLY A 89 14.42 -9.27 3.69
N VAL A 90 13.26 -8.78 3.23
CA VAL A 90 13.15 -7.87 2.07
C VAL A 90 13.08 -6.42 2.51
N ALA A 91 12.03 -6.09 3.27
CA ALA A 91 11.75 -4.77 3.79
C ALA A 91 10.74 -4.86 4.96
N HIS A 92 10.52 -3.74 5.65
CA HIS A 92 9.42 -3.58 6.60
C HIS A 92 9.16 -2.09 6.89
N THR A 93 7.92 -1.80 7.28
CA THR A 93 7.47 -0.49 7.76
C THR A 93 7.21 -0.48 9.27
N ILE A 94 7.59 0.62 9.92
CA ILE A 94 7.27 0.91 11.33
C ILE A 94 6.49 2.21 11.39
N ASN A 95 5.30 2.18 11.99
CA ASN A 95 4.46 3.37 12.17
C ASN A 95 4.49 3.84 13.64
N HIS A 96 4.89 5.08 13.87
CA HIS A 96 4.87 5.75 15.17
C HIS A 96 3.71 6.74 15.24
N LYS A 97 2.50 6.23 15.50
CA LYS A 97 1.25 7.01 15.45
C LYS A 97 1.30 8.27 16.31
N GLU A 98 1.83 8.18 17.52
CA GLU A 98 1.92 9.30 18.47
C GLU A 98 2.89 10.42 18.03
N LEU A 99 3.83 10.10 17.15
CA LEU A 99 4.81 11.05 16.63
C LEU A 99 4.46 11.53 15.23
N SER A 100 3.38 11.03 14.64
CA SER A 100 3.03 11.23 13.22
C SER A 100 4.20 10.90 12.28
N THR A 101 5.01 9.91 12.63
CA THR A 101 6.17 9.50 11.83
C THR A 101 6.10 8.05 11.41
N ALA A 102 6.75 7.70 10.31
CA ALA A 102 6.97 6.32 9.92
C ALA A 102 8.42 6.07 9.46
N GLU A 103 8.82 4.81 9.51
CA GLU A 103 10.11 4.34 9.00
C GLU A 103 9.85 3.26 7.96
N ILE A 104 10.59 3.32 6.85
CA ILE A 104 10.64 2.26 5.84
C ILE A 104 12.06 1.74 5.85
N HIS A 105 12.22 0.43 6.02
CA HIS A 105 13.52 -0.23 6.01
C HIS A 105 13.67 -1.12 4.77
N LEU A 106 14.65 -0.83 3.92
CA LEU A 106 14.99 -1.62 2.74
C LEU A 106 16.26 -2.45 2.99
N SER A 107 16.19 -3.76 2.78
CA SER A 107 17.33 -4.67 3.00
C SER A 107 18.37 -4.56 1.89
N SER A 108 19.53 -3.99 2.22
CA SER A 108 20.64 -3.95 1.29
C SER A 108 21.19 -5.34 0.96
N THR A 109 21.02 -6.33 1.86
CA THR A 109 21.35 -7.73 1.61
C THR A 109 20.45 -8.34 0.53
N TYR A 110 19.13 -8.13 0.64
CA TYR A 110 18.17 -8.63 -0.34
C TYR A 110 18.43 -8.06 -1.74
N PHE A 111 18.50 -6.74 -1.88
CA PHE A 111 18.65 -6.12 -3.20
C PHE A 111 19.99 -6.42 -3.86
N TRP A 112 21.05 -6.62 -3.06
CA TRP A 112 22.31 -7.14 -3.57
C TRP A 112 22.12 -8.53 -4.18
N ASN A 113 21.59 -9.48 -3.42
CA ASN A 113 21.36 -10.84 -3.91
C ASN A 113 20.41 -10.89 -5.11
N HIS A 114 19.36 -10.06 -5.10
CA HIS A 114 18.45 -9.90 -6.23
C HIS A 114 19.18 -9.42 -7.47
N ALA A 115 20.07 -8.43 -7.37
CA ALA A 115 20.83 -7.90 -8.50
C ALA A 115 21.87 -8.89 -9.05
N GLN A 116 22.42 -9.75 -8.19
CA GLN A 116 23.38 -10.78 -8.59
C GLN A 116 22.74 -12.00 -9.26
N ALA A 117 21.42 -12.16 -9.17
CA ALA A 117 20.74 -13.32 -9.75
C ALA A 117 20.82 -13.33 -11.30
N PRO A 118 20.88 -14.50 -11.94
CA PRO A 118 20.97 -14.60 -13.40
C PRO A 118 19.82 -13.88 -14.12
N GLY A 119 20.14 -13.21 -15.23
CA GLY A 119 19.14 -12.55 -16.09
C GLY A 119 18.61 -11.21 -15.56
N ARG A 120 19.20 -10.66 -14.48
CA ARG A 120 18.76 -9.40 -13.89
C ARG A 120 19.37 -8.21 -14.63
N THR A 121 18.49 -7.38 -15.20
CA THR A 121 18.88 -6.13 -15.86
C THR A 121 18.85 -4.97 -14.87
N TYR A 122 19.54 -3.87 -15.20
CA TYR A 122 19.48 -2.63 -14.42
C TYR A 122 18.03 -2.15 -14.19
N ALA A 123 17.18 -2.26 -15.23
CA ALA A 123 15.78 -1.88 -15.15
C ALA A 123 14.98 -2.80 -14.21
N ALA A 124 15.23 -4.12 -14.25
CA ALA A 124 14.57 -5.07 -13.37
C ALA A 124 14.92 -4.84 -11.89
N VAL A 125 16.19 -4.56 -11.59
CA VAL A 125 16.63 -4.23 -10.22
C VAL A 125 16.01 -2.92 -9.74
N LYS A 126 15.97 -1.90 -10.59
CA LYS A 126 15.30 -0.63 -10.28
C LYS A 126 13.80 -0.83 -10.00
N ALA A 127 13.11 -1.59 -10.83
CA ALA A 127 11.69 -1.88 -10.67
C ALA A 127 11.39 -2.66 -9.38
N GLU A 128 12.27 -3.58 -8.98
CA GLU A 128 12.14 -4.29 -7.71
C GLU A 128 12.31 -3.36 -6.50
N ILE A 129 13.33 -2.49 -6.50
CA ILE A 129 13.55 -1.51 -5.42
C ILE A 129 12.35 -0.58 -5.28
N LEU A 130 11.87 -0.01 -6.39
CA LEU A 130 10.70 0.89 -6.38
C LEU A 130 9.42 0.15 -6.01
N GLY A 131 9.22 -1.07 -6.51
CA GLY A 131 8.05 -1.87 -6.19
C GLY A 131 7.95 -2.20 -4.71
N VAL A 132 9.06 -2.60 -4.08
CA VAL A 132 9.11 -2.83 -2.63
C VAL A 132 8.91 -1.53 -1.86
N LEU A 133 9.49 -0.41 -2.29
CA LEU A 133 9.26 0.90 -1.67
C LEU A 133 7.76 1.29 -1.70
N PHE A 134 7.08 1.09 -2.84
CA PHE A 134 5.66 1.38 -2.97
C PHE A 134 4.81 0.46 -2.08
N HIS A 135 5.14 -0.83 -2.03
CA HIS A 135 4.50 -1.78 -1.11
C HIS A 135 4.62 -1.31 0.34
N GLU A 136 5.83 -1.00 0.81
CA GLU A 136 6.04 -0.54 2.19
C GLU A 136 5.37 0.81 2.47
N MET A 137 5.30 1.69 1.46
CA MET A 137 4.59 2.96 1.56
C MET A 137 3.09 2.78 1.77
N VAL A 138 2.48 1.73 1.19
CA VAL A 138 1.08 1.40 1.50
C VAL A 138 0.91 1.13 2.98
N HIS A 139 1.80 0.35 3.61
CA HIS A 139 1.74 0.10 5.06
C HIS A 139 1.88 1.36 5.91
N VAL A 140 2.45 2.47 5.38
CA VAL A 140 2.50 3.75 6.10
C VAL A 140 1.12 4.38 6.25
N PHE A 141 0.30 4.29 5.19
CA PHE A 141 -0.96 5.02 5.06
C PHE A 141 -2.21 4.14 5.15
N GLN A 142 -2.12 2.85 4.91
CA GLN A 142 -3.24 1.93 4.93
C GLN A 142 -3.71 1.65 6.37
N PHE A 143 -5.02 1.49 6.54
CA PHE A 143 -5.57 0.95 7.77
C PHE A 143 -5.58 -0.58 7.75
N ASN A 144 -5.39 -1.19 8.92
CA ASN A 144 -5.37 -2.65 9.08
C ASN A 144 -6.39 -3.18 10.09
N SER A 145 -7.46 -2.41 10.38
CA SER A 145 -8.44 -2.74 11.42
C SER A 145 -7.79 -3.04 12.78
N ASN A 146 -6.79 -2.23 13.17
CA ASN A 146 -5.98 -2.43 14.37
C ASN A 146 -5.37 -3.84 14.49
N GLY A 147 -4.97 -4.41 13.35
CA GLY A 147 -4.35 -5.73 13.26
C GLY A 147 -5.33 -6.91 13.24
N VAL A 148 -6.64 -6.65 13.16
CA VAL A 148 -7.68 -7.71 13.13
C VAL A 148 -8.02 -8.15 11.71
N ALA A 149 -7.72 -7.32 10.69
CA ALA A 149 -7.94 -7.70 9.30
C ALA A 149 -7.01 -8.86 8.87
N PRO A 150 -7.42 -9.71 7.91
CA PRO A 150 -6.59 -10.81 7.44
C PRO A 150 -5.26 -10.29 6.88
N GLY A 151 -4.16 -10.89 7.31
CA GLY A 151 -2.82 -10.44 6.92
C GLY A 151 -2.64 -10.44 5.40
N GLY A 152 -3.08 -11.48 4.70
CA GLY A 152 -2.96 -11.51 3.24
C GLY A 152 -3.88 -10.53 2.51
N LEU A 153 -4.97 -10.05 3.12
CA LEU A 153 -5.67 -8.89 2.56
C LEU A 153 -4.82 -7.62 2.66
N ILE A 154 -4.16 -7.40 3.79
CA ILE A 154 -3.28 -6.23 4.00
C ILE A 154 -2.11 -6.26 3.02
N GLU A 155 -1.40 -7.39 2.91
CA GLU A 155 -0.33 -7.57 1.92
C GLU A 155 -0.84 -7.46 0.49
N GLY A 156 -2.04 -7.98 0.20
CA GLY A 156 -2.65 -7.93 -1.12
C GLY A 156 -3.02 -6.52 -1.57
N ILE A 157 -3.45 -5.64 -0.66
CA ILE A 157 -3.68 -4.21 -0.96
C ILE A 157 -2.35 -3.51 -1.27
N ALA A 158 -1.30 -3.79 -0.49
CA ALA A 158 0.03 -3.25 -0.75
C ALA A 158 0.56 -3.67 -2.14
N ASP A 159 0.37 -4.93 -2.50
CA ASP A 159 0.78 -5.44 -3.79
C ASP A 159 -0.15 -5.06 -4.96
N LEU A 160 -1.43 -4.75 -4.71
CA LEU A 160 -2.32 -4.13 -5.70
C LEU A 160 -1.79 -2.74 -6.10
N VAL A 161 -1.42 -1.92 -5.13
CA VAL A 161 -0.90 -0.57 -5.41
C VAL A 161 0.42 -0.67 -6.16
N ARG A 162 1.30 -1.59 -5.75
CA ARG A 162 2.55 -1.91 -6.47
C ARG A 162 2.27 -2.35 -7.92
N LEU A 163 1.27 -3.20 -8.14
CA LEU A 163 0.83 -3.64 -9.47
C LEU A 163 0.38 -2.43 -10.32
N ARG A 164 -0.48 -1.57 -9.76
CA ARG A 164 -1.05 -0.39 -10.44
C ARG A 164 -0.02 0.71 -10.72
N ALA A 165 1.03 0.79 -9.90
CA ALA A 165 2.20 1.64 -10.15
C ALA A 165 3.12 1.10 -11.26
N GLY A 166 2.83 -0.09 -11.81
CA GLY A 166 3.62 -0.68 -12.90
C GLY A 166 4.87 -1.44 -12.43
N PHE A 167 4.96 -1.79 -11.14
CA PHE A 167 6.12 -2.46 -10.55
C PHE A 167 5.88 -3.93 -10.18
N ALA A 168 4.92 -4.58 -10.85
CA ALA A 168 4.70 -6.02 -10.70
C ALA A 168 5.96 -6.81 -11.13
N PRO A 169 6.51 -7.68 -10.26
CA PRO A 169 7.58 -8.60 -10.61
C PRO A 169 7.24 -9.47 -11.83
N PRO A 170 8.22 -9.80 -12.69
CA PRO A 170 7.99 -10.63 -13.88
C PRO A 170 7.44 -12.05 -13.62
N HIS A 171 7.55 -12.54 -12.38
CA HIS A 171 7.07 -13.87 -11.99
C HIS A 171 5.62 -13.87 -11.49
N TRP A 172 5.03 -12.68 -11.25
CA TRP A 172 3.62 -12.56 -10.90
C TRP A 172 2.75 -12.95 -12.09
N GLN A 173 1.71 -13.75 -11.83
CA GLN A 173 0.84 -14.26 -12.88
C GLN A 173 -0.61 -14.23 -12.42
N ARG A 174 -1.50 -13.70 -13.26
CA ARG A 174 -2.92 -13.97 -13.16
C ARG A 174 -3.15 -15.41 -13.58
N LYS A 175 -3.39 -16.30 -12.62
CA LYS A 175 -3.60 -17.73 -12.87
C LYS A 175 -4.65 -18.27 -11.94
N LYS A 176 -5.35 -19.32 -12.39
CA LYS A 176 -6.23 -20.06 -11.49
C LYS A 176 -5.40 -20.59 -10.32
N SER A 177 -5.93 -20.42 -9.12
CA SER A 177 -5.32 -20.96 -7.91
C SER A 177 -5.88 -22.35 -7.62
N ASP A 178 -5.10 -23.16 -6.92
CA ASP A 178 -5.61 -24.42 -6.38
C ASP A 178 -6.75 -24.17 -5.38
N ARG A 179 -7.65 -25.13 -5.21
CA ARG A 179 -8.80 -25.02 -4.28
C ARG A 179 -8.42 -24.76 -2.83
N SER A 180 -7.17 -25.03 -2.44
CA SER A 180 -6.65 -24.76 -1.10
C SER A 180 -6.20 -23.31 -0.89
N VAL A 181 -6.11 -22.52 -1.95
CA VAL A 181 -5.67 -21.12 -1.90
C VAL A 181 -6.89 -20.22 -1.68
N SER A 182 -6.86 -19.45 -0.60
CA SER A 182 -7.88 -18.46 -0.26
C SER A 182 -7.67 -17.14 -1.01
N TRP A 183 -8.72 -16.34 -1.13
CA TRP A 183 -8.69 -15.00 -1.73
C TRP A 183 -7.75 -14.04 -0.98
N ASP A 184 -7.49 -14.29 0.31
CA ASP A 184 -6.57 -13.55 1.19
C ASP A 184 -5.22 -14.26 1.37
N ALA A 185 -4.75 -14.99 0.36
CA ALA A 185 -3.42 -15.61 0.38
C ALA A 185 -2.25 -14.59 0.44
N GLY A 186 -2.52 -13.31 0.20
CA GLY A 186 -1.51 -12.27 0.13
C GLY A 186 -0.91 -12.12 -1.25
N TYR A 187 0.00 -11.16 -1.33
CA TYR A 187 0.86 -10.90 -2.48
C TYR A 187 0.10 -10.80 -3.81
N ASP A 188 0.68 -11.34 -4.89
CA ASP A 188 0.16 -11.29 -6.25
C ASP A 188 -1.24 -11.90 -6.38
N THR A 189 -1.51 -12.98 -5.65
CA THR A 189 -2.79 -13.69 -5.68
C THR A 189 -3.94 -12.79 -5.24
N THR A 190 -3.81 -12.16 -4.07
CA THR A 190 -4.82 -11.22 -3.58
C THR A 190 -4.82 -9.92 -4.39
N ALA A 191 -3.65 -9.40 -4.78
CA ALA A 191 -3.54 -8.19 -5.57
C ALA A 191 -4.32 -8.28 -6.90
N TYR A 192 -4.16 -9.38 -7.65
CA TYR A 192 -4.87 -9.56 -8.93
C TYR A 192 -6.37 -9.76 -8.78
N PHE A 193 -6.81 -10.34 -7.67
CA PHE A 193 -8.24 -10.46 -7.36
C PHE A 193 -8.87 -9.10 -7.05
N LEU A 194 -8.22 -8.28 -6.22
CA LEU A 194 -8.69 -6.94 -5.92
C LEU A 194 -8.72 -6.06 -7.18
N ASP A 195 -7.70 -6.17 -8.04
CA ASP A 195 -7.69 -5.50 -9.35
C ASP A 195 -8.83 -5.97 -10.25
N TRP A 196 -9.15 -7.27 -10.25
CA TRP A 196 -10.30 -7.81 -10.98
C TRP A 196 -11.62 -7.25 -10.45
N ILE A 197 -11.80 -7.11 -9.13
CA ILE A 197 -13.01 -6.47 -8.56
C ILE A 197 -13.18 -5.05 -9.12
N GLU A 198 -12.14 -4.21 -9.04
CA GLU A 198 -12.22 -2.82 -9.50
C GLU A 198 -12.51 -2.69 -11.00
N THR A 199 -11.97 -3.61 -11.81
CA THR A 199 -12.07 -3.52 -13.28
C THR A 199 -13.28 -4.23 -13.86
N ARG A 200 -13.82 -5.26 -13.19
CA ARG A 200 -14.83 -6.16 -13.76
C ARG A 200 -16.18 -6.10 -13.05
N VAL A 201 -16.20 -5.77 -11.76
CA VAL A 201 -17.43 -5.56 -10.97
C VAL A 201 -17.91 -4.10 -11.08
N ASN A 202 -17.19 -3.24 -11.82
CA ASN A 202 -17.49 -1.82 -11.98
C ASN A 202 -17.55 -1.06 -10.65
N GLU A 203 -16.66 -1.44 -9.73
CA GLU A 203 -16.44 -0.79 -8.44
C GLU A 203 -15.07 -0.06 -8.46
N PRO A 204 -14.91 1.02 -9.23
CA PRO A 204 -13.61 1.67 -9.48
C PRO A 204 -12.94 2.24 -8.23
N TYR A 205 -13.68 2.35 -7.12
CA TYR A 205 -13.20 2.84 -5.83
C TYR A 205 -13.26 1.79 -4.71
N PHE A 206 -13.30 0.49 -5.08
CA PHE A 206 -13.43 -0.59 -4.12
C PHE A 206 -12.33 -0.55 -3.04
N THR A 207 -11.07 -0.39 -3.43
CA THR A 207 -9.94 -0.41 -2.48
C THR A 207 -9.98 0.77 -1.52
N GLN A 208 -10.35 1.96 -1.99
CA GLN A 208 -10.51 3.17 -1.19
C GLN A 208 -11.61 2.98 -0.13
N ARG A 209 -12.78 2.50 -0.56
CA ARG A 209 -13.91 2.21 0.33
C ARG A 209 -13.56 1.11 1.33
N LEU A 210 -12.83 0.07 0.90
CA LEU A 210 -12.33 -0.99 1.77
C LEU A 210 -11.35 -0.44 2.81
N ASN A 211 -10.39 0.38 2.42
CA ASN A 211 -9.45 1.04 3.33
C ASN A 211 -10.18 1.91 4.36
N ALA A 212 -11.23 2.62 3.96
CA ALA A 212 -12.06 3.39 4.88
C ALA A 212 -12.84 2.51 5.88
N VAL A 213 -13.30 1.32 5.49
CA VAL A 213 -13.88 0.35 6.42
C VAL A 213 -12.82 -0.16 7.40
N LEU A 214 -11.61 -0.44 6.93
CA LEU A 214 -10.48 -0.87 7.76
C LEU A 214 -10.11 0.18 8.83
N ALA A 215 -10.40 1.47 8.60
CA ALA A 215 -10.17 2.54 9.57
C ALA A 215 -11.03 2.42 10.83
N LYS A 216 -12.24 1.82 10.74
CA LYS A 216 -13.21 1.72 11.85
C LYS A 216 -12.81 0.73 12.94
N GLY A 217 -11.80 -0.09 12.70
CA GLY A 217 -10.84 -0.49 13.73
C GLY A 217 -11.22 -1.54 14.78
N HIS A 218 -12.40 -2.17 14.78
CA HIS A 218 -12.77 -3.01 15.94
C HIS A 218 -13.22 -4.45 15.63
N VAL A 219 -13.72 -4.74 14.43
CA VAL A 219 -14.10 -6.11 14.03
C VAL A 219 -13.92 -6.26 12.52
N TRP A 220 -13.17 -7.29 12.09
CA TRP A 220 -13.15 -7.70 10.70
C TRP A 220 -14.31 -8.67 10.40
N ARG A 221 -15.01 -8.45 9.28
CA ARG A 221 -16.01 -9.39 8.75
C ARG A 221 -15.92 -9.42 7.23
N ASN A 222 -15.89 -10.62 6.64
CA ASN A 222 -15.93 -10.80 5.18
C ASN A 222 -17.19 -10.19 4.53
N ALA A 223 -18.25 -9.96 5.32
CA ALA A 223 -19.45 -9.23 4.89
C ALA A 223 -19.17 -7.84 4.29
N VAL A 224 -18.02 -7.22 4.60
CA VAL A 224 -17.61 -5.95 3.96
C VAL A 224 -17.61 -6.03 2.43
N PHE A 225 -17.27 -7.18 1.85
CA PHE A 225 -17.30 -7.34 0.40
C PHE A 225 -18.74 -7.25 -0.11
N ALA A 226 -19.70 -7.87 0.58
CA ALA A 226 -21.12 -7.77 0.23
C ALA A 226 -21.66 -6.35 0.45
N ASP A 227 -21.25 -5.69 1.54
CA ASP A 227 -21.64 -4.30 1.83
C ASP A 227 -21.13 -3.32 0.76
N LEU A 228 -19.95 -3.59 0.18
CA LEU A 228 -19.32 -2.71 -0.82
C LEU A 228 -19.72 -3.02 -2.26
N THR A 229 -19.87 -4.30 -2.61
CA THR A 229 -20.05 -4.77 -4.00
C THR A 229 -21.43 -5.38 -4.28
N GLY A 230 -22.24 -5.62 -3.24
CA GLY A 230 -23.46 -6.40 -3.33
C GLY A 230 -23.26 -7.93 -3.36
N HIS A 231 -22.02 -8.41 -3.34
CA HIS A 231 -21.70 -9.84 -3.44
C HIS A 231 -20.73 -10.31 -2.33
N PRO A 232 -20.93 -11.50 -1.74
CA PRO A 232 -19.99 -12.04 -0.76
C PRO A 232 -18.65 -12.38 -1.41
N VAL A 233 -17.57 -12.27 -0.63
CA VAL A 233 -16.18 -12.44 -1.14
C VAL A 233 -15.96 -13.81 -1.75
N GLU A 234 -16.59 -14.85 -1.21
CA GLU A 234 -16.48 -16.22 -1.71
C GLU A 234 -17.08 -16.35 -3.13
N ALA A 235 -18.21 -15.69 -3.40
CA ALA A 235 -18.82 -15.70 -4.73
C ALA A 235 -17.99 -14.88 -5.74
N LEU A 236 -17.43 -13.75 -5.31
CA LEU A 236 -16.52 -12.95 -6.13
C LEU A 236 -15.26 -13.74 -6.48
N TRP A 237 -14.69 -14.46 -5.51
CA TRP A 237 -13.51 -15.29 -5.69
C TRP A 237 -13.77 -16.44 -6.67
N ASP A 238 -14.88 -17.15 -6.52
CA ASP A 238 -15.27 -18.22 -7.44
C ASP A 238 -15.46 -17.69 -8.87
N LEU A 239 -16.10 -16.52 -9.02
CA LEU A 239 -16.28 -15.87 -10.32
C LEU A 239 -14.92 -15.47 -10.93
N TYR A 240 -14.05 -14.81 -10.16
CA TYR A 240 -12.69 -14.48 -10.58
C TYR A 240 -11.94 -15.71 -11.08
N GLN A 241 -11.94 -16.80 -10.30
CA GLN A 241 -11.29 -18.06 -10.67
C GLN A 241 -11.90 -18.68 -11.93
N SER A 242 -13.19 -18.49 -12.18
CA SER A 242 -13.85 -19.00 -13.39
C SER A 242 -13.49 -18.22 -14.66
N GLU A 243 -13.17 -16.92 -14.54
CA GLU A 243 -12.82 -16.02 -15.65
C GLU A 243 -11.34 -16.06 -16.08
N LEU A 244 -10.46 -16.61 -15.24
CA LEU A 244 -9.04 -16.86 -15.55
C LEU A 244 -8.85 -18.02 -16.53
#